data_AF-A0A944EGG0-F1
#
_entry.id   AF-A0A944EGG0-F1
#
_cell.length_a   1.000
_cell.length_b   1.000
_cell.length_c   1.000
_cell.angle_alpha   90.00
_cell.angle_beta   90.00
_cell.angle_gamma   90.00
#
_symmetry.space_group_name_H-M   'P 1'
#
loop_
_entity.id
_entity.type
_entity.pdbx_description
1 polymer ?
#
loop_
_entity_poly.entity_id
_entity_poly.type
_entity_poly.pdbx_seq_one_letter_code
_entity_poly.pdbx_strand_id
1 'polypeptide(L)'
;MDLKLEDLPPQTITIVFGRGAPEVPQVFTDGPSDSPHRYRDGSLCMWYPYDPAEQRWTFKNGPAALLGLVVAHLLREEWWRCTDEWPGPEAPH
;
A
#
# COMPACT_ATOMS: atom_id res chain seq x y z
N MET A 1 22.59 1.91 3.57
CA MET A 1 22.51 1.57 2.13
C MET A 1 21.51 2.53 1.54
N ASP A 2 22.00 3.51 0.79
CA ASP A 2 21.21 4.64 0.31
C ASP A 2 20.96 4.40 -1.19
N LEU A 3 19.85 3.74 -1.51
CA LEU A 3 19.44 3.49 -2.89
C LEU A 3 18.84 4.78 -3.44
N LYS A 4 19.66 5.60 -4.09
CA LYS A 4 19.14 6.70 -4.92
C LYS A 4 18.58 6.12 -6.22
N LEU A 5 17.31 5.71 -6.16
CA LEU A 5 16.48 5.48 -7.34
C LEU A 5 15.98 6.85 -7.77
N GLU A 6 16.63 7.45 -8.77
CA GLU A 6 16.28 8.79 -9.30
C GLU A 6 14.83 8.84 -9.84
N ASP A 7 14.22 7.68 -10.09
CA ASP A 7 12.89 7.53 -10.68
C ASP A 7 11.75 7.49 -9.64
N LEU A 8 12.04 7.33 -8.34
CA LEU A 8 11.01 7.29 -7.30
C LEU A 8 11.07 8.57 -6.46
N PRO A 9 10.10 9.50 -6.61
CA PRO A 9 10.07 10.68 -5.77
C PRO A 9 9.96 10.25 -4.30
N PRO A 10 10.72 10.90 -3.39
CA PRO A 10 10.53 10.69 -1.96
C PRO A 10 9.07 10.90 -1.57
N GLN A 11 8.54 9.96 -0.79
CA GLN A 11 7.14 9.95 -0.38
C GLN A 11 7.05 9.84 1.14
N THR A 12 6.20 10.66 1.73
CA THR A 12 5.77 10.53 3.12
C THR A 12 4.62 9.52 3.16
N ILE A 13 4.73 8.54 4.04
CA ILE A 13 3.66 7.57 4.31
C ILE A 13 3.02 7.93 5.65
N THR A 14 1.70 8.06 5.66
CA THR A 14 0.91 8.19 6.90
C THR A 14 0.12 6.93 7.13
N ILE A 15 0.34 6.26 8.26
CA ILE A 15 -0.39 5.06 8.68
C ILE A 15 -1.27 5.42 9.88
N VAL A 16 -2.59 5.28 9.72
CA VAL A 16 -3.58 5.62 10.75
C VAL A 16 -4.20 4.35 11.30
N PHE A 17 -4.06 4.15 12.61
CA PHE A 17 -4.74 3.10 13.35
C PHE A 17 -5.99 3.68 14.03
N GLY A 18 -7.16 3.42 13.44
CA GLY A 18 -8.43 3.92 13.96
C GLY A 18 -8.81 3.26 15.29
N ARG A 19 -9.40 4.03 16.23
CA ARG A 19 -9.80 3.50 17.55
C ARG A 19 -10.82 2.37 17.48
N GLY A 20 -11.67 2.35 16.46
CA GLY A 20 -12.73 1.34 16.28
C GLY A 20 -12.30 0.11 15.47
N ALA A 21 -11.19 0.17 14.74
CA ALA A 21 -10.70 -0.91 13.88
C ALA A 21 -9.16 -0.82 13.70
N PRO A 22 -8.36 -0.92 14.78
CA PRO A 22 -6.90 -0.82 14.70
C PRO A 22 -6.26 -1.97 13.91
N GLU A 23 -6.97 -3.07 13.68
CA GLU A 23 -6.56 -4.19 12.85
C GLU A 23 -6.66 -3.91 11.35
N VAL A 24 -7.27 -2.80 10.95
CA VAL A 24 -7.40 -2.34 9.56
C VAL A 24 -6.78 -0.95 9.43
N PRO A 25 -5.43 -0.84 9.42
CA PRO A 25 -4.78 0.46 9.26
C PRO A 25 -5.12 1.08 7.90
N GLN A 26 -5.41 2.38 7.92
CA GLN A 26 -5.51 3.18 6.70
C GLN A 26 -4.13 3.73 6.36
N VAL A 27 -3.73 3.59 5.10
CA VAL A 27 -2.42 4.03 4.62
C VAL A 27 -2.61 5.11 3.58
N PHE A 28 -1.91 6.23 3.74
CA PHE A 28 -1.92 7.36 2.82
C PHE A 28 -0.49 7.70 2.40
N THR A 29 -0.35 8.34 1.25
CA THR A 29 0.92 8.90 0.80
C THR A 29 0.71 10.24 0.07
N ASP A 30 1.72 11.11 0.10
CA ASP A 30 1.81 12.36 -0.65
C ASP A 30 2.36 12.20 -2.08
N GLY A 31 2.62 10.96 -2.52
CA GLY A 31 3.05 10.65 -3.88
C GLY A 31 1.95 10.74 -4.94
N PRO A 32 2.26 10.33 -6.18
CA PRO A 32 1.30 10.31 -7.28
C PRO A 32 -0.01 9.62 -6.92
N SER A 33 -1.15 10.21 -7.29
CA SER A 33 -2.48 9.66 -6.97
C SER A 33 -3.02 8.70 -8.01
N ASP A 34 -2.43 8.66 -9.22
CA ASP A 34 -2.88 7.79 -10.29
C ASP A 34 -2.46 6.36 -9.98
N SER A 35 -3.46 5.53 -9.67
CA SER A 35 -3.33 4.10 -9.38
C SER A 35 -4.71 3.45 -9.33
N PRO A 36 -4.88 2.22 -9.86
CA PRO A 36 -6.13 1.48 -9.74
C PRO A 36 -6.42 1.04 -8.29
N HIS A 37 -5.42 0.99 -7.41
CA HIS A 37 -5.54 0.48 -6.05
C HIS A 37 -5.57 1.58 -4.99
N ARG A 38 -6.48 2.54 -5.18
CA ARG A 38 -6.74 3.64 -4.25
C ARG A 38 -8.23 3.84 -4.01
N TYR A 39 -8.60 4.06 -2.76
CA TYR A 39 -9.97 4.39 -2.39
C TYR A 39 -10.29 5.86 -2.67
N ARG A 40 -11.59 6.19 -2.69
CA ARG A 40 -12.08 7.56 -2.94
C ARG A 40 -11.55 8.59 -1.92
N ASP A 41 -11.24 8.16 -0.71
CA ASP A 41 -10.67 9.01 0.34
C ASP A 41 -9.14 9.21 0.23
N GLY A 42 -8.53 8.63 -0.81
CA GLY A 42 -7.09 8.71 -1.07
C GLY A 42 -6.25 7.67 -0.33
N SER A 43 -6.85 6.82 0.50
CA SER A 43 -6.13 5.72 1.14
C SER A 43 -5.80 4.60 0.14
N LEU A 44 -4.69 3.90 0.39
CA LEU A 44 -4.26 2.77 -0.44
C LEU A 44 -5.18 1.56 -0.20
N CYS A 45 -5.57 0.90 -1.29
CA CYS A 45 -6.25 -0.39 -1.24
C CYS A 45 -5.22 -1.51 -1.04
N MET A 46 -4.78 -1.68 0.21
CA MET A 46 -3.68 -2.60 0.55
C MET A 46 -4.04 -4.10 0.46
N TRP A 47 -5.30 -4.43 0.74
CA TRP A 47 -5.91 -5.75 0.71
C TRP A 47 -7.43 -5.58 0.83
N TYR A 48 -8.18 -6.63 0.53
CA TYR A 48 -9.62 -6.61 0.76
C TYR A 48 -9.91 -6.78 2.26
N PRO A 49 -10.84 -6.02 2.87
CA PRO A 49 -11.07 -6.06 4.32
C PRO A 49 -11.41 -7.44 4.90
N TYR A 50 -11.96 -8.33 4.07
CA TYR A 50 -12.34 -9.69 4.46
C TYR A 50 -11.35 -10.77 3.98
N ASP A 51 -10.20 -10.37 3.45
CA ASP A 51 -9.15 -11.33 3.09
C ASP A 51 -8.73 -12.16 4.32
N PRO A 52 -8.40 -13.45 4.10
CA PRO A 52 -7.90 -14.30 5.16
C PRO A 52 -6.58 -13.74 5.71
N ALA A 53 -6.24 -14.10 6.94
CA ALA A 53 -5.10 -13.50 7.67
C ALA A 53 -3.75 -13.68 6.95
N GLU A 54 -3.63 -14.69 6.09
CA GLU A 54 -2.46 -14.98 5.28
C GLU A 54 -2.28 -14.02 4.10
N GLN A 55 -3.33 -13.29 3.71
CA GLN A 55 -3.33 -12.37 2.56
C GLN A 55 -3.36 -10.90 2.96
N ARG A 56 -3.45 -10.60 4.27
CA ARG A 56 -3.46 -9.23 4.80
C ARG A 56 -2.50 -9.07 5.95
N TRP A 57 -2.18 -7.83 6.28
CA TRP A 57 -1.48 -7.57 7.53
C TRP A 57 -2.39 -7.83 8.74
N THR A 58 -1.79 -8.36 9.80
CA THR A 58 -2.37 -8.43 11.15
C THR A 58 -1.34 -7.92 12.15
N PHE A 59 -1.79 -7.48 13.32
CA PHE A 59 -0.90 -7.01 14.39
C PHE A 59 0.20 -8.02 14.77
N LYS A 60 -0.06 -9.33 14.58
CA LYS A 60 0.91 -10.40 14.86
C LYS A 60 2.11 -10.40 13.90
N ASN A 61 1.95 -9.86 12.69
CA ASN A 61 3.05 -9.74 11.73
C ASN A 61 4.05 -8.64 12.13
N GLY A 62 3.63 -7.70 12.99
CA GLY A 62 4.46 -6.60 13.46
C GLY A 62 4.60 -5.45 12.44
N PRO A 63 5.14 -4.30 12.89
CA PRO A 63 5.16 -3.06 12.11
C PRO A 63 6.10 -3.11 10.90
N ALA A 64 7.21 -3.85 10.97
CA ALA A 64 8.13 -3.98 9.84
C ALA A 64 7.47 -4.68 8.64
N ALA A 65 6.63 -5.69 8.89
CA ALA A 65 5.87 -6.36 7.85
C ALA A 65 4.84 -5.42 7.20
N LEU A 66 4.18 -4.57 7.99
CA LEU A 66 3.25 -3.57 7.45
C LEU A 66 3.99 -2.61 6.50
N LEU A 67 5.13 -2.07 6.93
CA LEU A 67 5.91 -1.16 6.09
C LEU A 67 6.37 -1.84 4.79
N GLY A 68 6.81 -3.10 4.87
CA GLY A 68 7.17 -3.89 3.70
C GLY A 68 6.02 -4.05 2.69
N LEU A 69 4.80 -4.29 3.19
CA LEU A 69 3.60 -4.36 2.35
C LEU A 69 3.30 -3.01 1.69
N VAL A 70 3.38 -1.90 2.44
CA VAL A 70 3.18 -0.55 1.90
C VAL A 70 4.20 -0.22 0.81
N VAL A 71 5.48 -0.47 1.05
CA VAL A 71 6.53 -0.23 0.05
C VAL A 71 6.30 -1.10 -1.19
N ALA A 72 5.96 -2.39 -1.00
CA ALA A 72 5.64 -3.26 -2.12
C ALA A 72 4.45 -2.72 -2.94
N HIS A 73 3.38 -2.23 -2.28
CA HIS A 73 2.23 -1.60 -2.95
C HIS A 73 2.66 -0.41 -3.81
N LEU A 74 3.40 0.53 -3.24
CA LEU A 74 3.87 1.74 -3.96
C LEU A 74 4.75 1.40 -5.17
N LEU A 75 5.58 0.36 -5.08
CA LEU A 75 6.37 -0.14 -6.21
C LEU A 75 5.50 -0.74 -7.32
N ARG A 76 4.40 -1.42 -6.98
CA ARG A 76 3.44 -1.91 -7.98
C ARG A 76 2.74 -0.77 -8.69
N GLU A 77 2.37 0.28 -7.95
CA GLU A 77 1.77 1.46 -8.57
C GLU A 77 2.74 2.15 -9.54
N GLU A 78 4.03 2.25 -9.18
CA GLU A 78 5.01 2.84 -10.07
C GLU A 78 5.20 2.01 -11.33
N TRP A 79 5.29 0.69 -11.18
CA TRP A 79 5.35 -0.21 -12.32
C TRP A 79 4.13 -0.06 -13.22
N TRP A 80 2.93 0.00 -12.64
CA TRP A 80 1.70 0.21 -13.39
C TRP A 80 1.71 1.55 -14.12
N ARG A 81 2.12 2.65 -13.49
CA ARG A 81 2.25 3.95 -14.19
C ARG A 81 3.22 3.89 -15.36
N CYS A 82 4.28 3.09 -15.26
CA CYS A 82 5.26 2.93 -16.33
C CYS A 82 4.81 2.00 -17.47
N THR A 83 3.95 1.02 -17.19
CA THR A 83 3.70 -0.12 -18.09
C THR A 83 2.23 -0.37 -18.43
N ASP A 84 1.32 0.25 -17.70
CA ASP A 84 -0.14 -0.01 -17.68
C ASP A 84 -0.51 -1.45 -17.24
N GLU A 85 0.44 -2.20 -16.68
CA GLU A 85 0.23 -3.56 -16.16
C GLU A 85 0.39 -3.60 -14.64
N TRP A 86 -0.51 -4.25 -13.91
CA TRP A 86 -0.37 -4.41 -12.46
C TRP A 86 0.44 -5.68 -12.10
N PRO A 87 1.58 -5.55 -11.39
CA PRO A 87 2.40 -6.71 -11.05
C PRO A 87 1.95 -7.34 -9.73
N GLY A 88 0.98 -8.25 -9.81
CA GLY A 88 0.58 -9.09 -8.70
C GLY A 88 -0.89 -9.53 -8.75
N PRO A 89 -1.35 -10.24 -7.70
CA PRO A 89 -2.75 -10.56 -7.55
C PRO A 89 -3.62 -9.30 -7.44
N GLU A 90 -4.81 -9.35 -8.01
CA GLU A 90 -5.82 -8.30 -7.91
C GLU A 90 -7.14 -8.91 -7.42
N ALA A 91 -7.82 -8.18 -6.53
CA ALA A 91 -9.21 -8.45 -6.22
C ALA A 91 -10.10 -7.78 -7.27
N PRO A 92 -11.37 -8.18 -7.45
CA PRO A 92 -12.30 -7.44 -8.29
C PRO A 92 -12.43 -5.98 -7.82
N HIS A 93 -12.33 -5.03 -8.76
CA HIS A 93 -12.39 -3.58 -8.51
C HIS A 93 -13.79 -3.00 -8.79
#